data_AF-A0A957HDN7-F1
#
_entry.id   AF-A0A957HDN7-F1
#
_cell.length_a   1.000
_cell.length_b   1.000
_cell.length_c   1.000
_cell.angle_alpha   90.00
_cell.angle_beta   90.00
_cell.angle_gamma   90.00
#
_symmetry.space_group_name_H-M   'P 1'
#
loop_
_entity.id
_entity.type
_entity.pdbx_description
1 polymer ?
#
loop_
_entity_poly.entity_id
_entity_poly.type
_entity_poly.pdbx_seq_one_letter_code
_entity_poly.pdbx_strand_id
1 'polypeptide(L)'
;MARIRQIILIAALFLAAFAVVLLLNFTAPNPTGRRYSTEAVDLSLDFRQKGQQGEQVLAHDLGVPLTNNAGNRTATCVCNAGYEPGTPPQCSVCTAYSSNVANYRIPDVTADTYFAESKNVIDLVPINTRDYEQLLEISAVAQEIGYPLWIYVRVNTVVDPAITELAQKSGGDVIYYFAVPGYVDPVDQLAGAMLVICGVVIGVAGMGELLAYRRRIPARPTDSPSQPDVVMKQTIQVIVDTEDYINRLDRLTRKPDEEK
;
A
#
# COMPACT_ATOMS: atom_id res chain seq x y z
N MET A 1 2.54 0.39 35.07
CA MET A 1 1.40 0.21 34.14
C MET A 1 1.38 1.19 32.97
N ALA A 2 1.59 2.51 33.16
CA ALA A 2 1.54 3.49 32.06
C ALA A 2 2.51 3.19 30.89
N ARG A 3 3.78 2.83 31.18
CA ARG A 3 4.76 2.47 30.15
C ARG A 3 4.36 1.25 29.32
N ILE A 4 3.79 0.22 29.95
CA ILE A 4 3.32 -0.99 29.26
C ILE A 4 2.18 -0.65 28.29
N ARG A 5 1.22 0.19 28.71
CA ARG A 5 0.13 0.65 27.83
C ARG A 5 0.65 1.45 26.65
N GLN A 6 1.61 2.35 26.88
CA GLN A 6 2.23 3.13 25.82
C GLN A 6 2.94 2.24 24.80
N ILE A 7 3.67 1.21 25.25
CA ILE A 7 4.32 0.23 24.37
C ILE A 7 3.26 -0.53 23.54
N ILE A 8 2.17 -0.98 24.17
CA ILE A 8 1.08 -1.69 23.47
C ILE A 8 0.44 -0.78 22.40
N LEU A 9 0.19 0.49 22.73
CA LEU A 9 -0.37 1.46 21.78
C LEU A 9 0.55 1.71 20.60
N ILE A 10 1.86 1.90 20.85
CA ILE A 10 2.85 2.09 19.78
C ILE A 10 2.92 0.85 18.89
N ALA A 11 2.96 -0.35 19.48
CA ALA A 11 2.98 -1.60 18.72
C ALA A 11 1.69 -1.78 17.88
N ALA A 12 0.52 -1.48 18.44
CA ALA A 12 -0.76 -1.54 17.73
C ALA A 12 -0.82 -0.54 16.56
N LEU A 13 -0.29 0.68 16.73
CA LEU A 13 -0.21 1.66 15.66
C LEU A 13 0.74 1.21 14.54
N PHE A 14 1.87 0.62 14.89
CA PHE A 14 2.82 0.09 13.90
C PHE A 14 2.19 -1.07 13.10
N LEU A 15 1.55 -2.02 13.79
CA LEU A 15 0.84 -3.12 13.14
C LEU A 15 -0.31 -2.63 12.26
N ALA A 16 -1.06 -1.61 12.71
CA ALA A 16 -2.10 -0.99 11.89
C ALA A 16 -1.52 -0.34 10.62
N ALA A 17 -0.44 0.42 10.74
CA ALA A 17 0.23 1.02 9.58
C ALA A 17 0.72 -0.05 8.60
N PHE A 18 1.34 -1.11 9.11
CA PHE A 18 1.78 -2.25 8.31
C PHE A 18 0.60 -2.94 7.61
N ALA A 19 -0.52 -3.16 8.29
CA ALA A 19 -1.73 -3.74 7.70
C ALA A 19 -2.34 -2.84 6.62
N VAL A 20 -2.33 -1.51 6.79
CA VAL A 20 -2.73 -0.58 5.72
C VAL A 20 -1.81 -0.75 4.51
N VAL A 21 -0.49 -0.81 4.71
CA VAL A 21 0.46 -1.03 3.61
C VAL A 21 0.20 -2.36 2.91
N LEU A 22 -0.08 -3.44 3.65
CA LEU A 22 -0.45 -4.72 3.06
C LEU A 22 -1.73 -4.62 2.23
N LEU A 23 -2.75 -3.89 2.69
CA LEU A 23 -3.97 -3.65 1.91
C LEU A 23 -3.75 -2.81 0.65
N LEU A 24 -2.63 -2.07 0.58
CA LEU A 24 -2.25 -1.44 -0.68
C LEU A 24 -1.80 -2.52 -1.66
N ASN A 25 -2.48 -2.59 -2.80
CA ASN A 25 -2.14 -3.52 -3.88
C ASN A 25 -0.88 -3.07 -4.66
N PHE A 26 0.13 -2.45 -4.02
CA PHE A 26 1.32 -1.89 -4.68
C PHE A 26 2.64 -2.37 -4.07
N THR A 27 2.65 -3.54 -3.44
CA THR A 27 3.80 -4.06 -2.68
C THR A 27 4.49 -5.23 -3.36
N ALA A 28 4.21 -5.51 -4.63
CA ALA A 28 4.73 -6.71 -5.31
C ALA A 28 6.04 -6.40 -6.06
N PRO A 29 7.07 -7.27 -5.98
CA PRO A 29 8.33 -7.09 -6.67
C PRO A 29 8.25 -7.54 -8.14
N ASN A 30 7.34 -6.95 -8.91
CA ASN A 30 7.20 -7.17 -10.35
C ASN A 30 6.95 -5.83 -11.07
N PRO A 31 7.08 -5.76 -12.41
CA PRO A 31 6.95 -4.51 -13.16
C PRO A 31 5.65 -3.73 -12.94
N THR A 32 4.52 -4.41 -12.67
CA THR A 32 3.25 -3.70 -12.37
C THR A 32 3.28 -3.02 -11.01
N GLY A 33 4.18 -3.44 -10.10
CA GLY A 33 4.17 -3.11 -8.69
C GLY A 33 3.01 -3.72 -7.91
N ARG A 34 2.07 -4.41 -8.57
CA ARG A 34 0.80 -4.85 -7.99
C ARG A 34 0.78 -6.33 -7.66
N ARG A 35 0.04 -6.68 -6.60
CA ARG A 35 -0.21 -8.08 -6.21
C ARG A 35 -1.22 -8.72 -7.17
N TYR A 36 -2.24 -7.95 -7.55
CA TYR A 36 -3.29 -8.39 -8.47
C TYR A 36 -3.63 -7.34 -9.53
N SER A 37 -4.22 -7.80 -10.63
CA SER A 37 -4.75 -6.95 -11.69
C SER A 37 -5.76 -5.92 -11.19
N THR A 38 -5.90 -4.80 -11.90
CA THR A 38 -6.97 -3.81 -11.67
C THR A 38 -8.36 -4.38 -11.90
N GLU A 39 -8.48 -5.32 -12.83
CA GLU A 39 -9.74 -5.92 -13.25
C GLU A 39 -9.71 -7.44 -13.04
N ALA A 40 -10.85 -8.01 -12.64
CA ALA A 40 -11.01 -9.45 -12.58
C ALA A 40 -11.23 -10.00 -14.00
N VAL A 41 -10.58 -11.12 -14.32
CA VAL A 41 -10.76 -11.75 -15.64
C VAL A 41 -12.09 -12.47 -15.73
N ASP A 42 -12.73 -12.39 -16.90
CA ASP A 42 -14.02 -13.02 -17.16
C ASP A 42 -13.82 -14.48 -17.58
N LEU A 43 -14.30 -15.38 -16.73
CA LEU A 43 -14.19 -16.83 -16.95
C LEU A 43 -15.23 -17.37 -17.94
N SER A 44 -16.23 -16.58 -18.32
CA SER A 44 -17.28 -16.96 -19.27
C SER A 44 -16.87 -16.83 -20.74
N LEU A 45 -15.83 -16.04 -21.01
CA LEU A 45 -15.30 -15.80 -22.36
C LEU A 45 -14.71 -17.06 -23.00
N ASP A 46 -14.65 -17.09 -24.33
CA ASP A 46 -13.93 -18.14 -25.06
C ASP A 46 -12.40 -18.04 -24.82
N PHE A 47 -11.65 -19.08 -25.20
CA PHE A 47 -10.20 -19.13 -24.95
C PHE A 47 -9.43 -17.96 -25.58
N ARG A 48 -9.84 -17.52 -26.78
CA ARG A 48 -9.15 -16.43 -27.50
C ARG A 48 -9.46 -15.09 -26.85
N GLN A 49 -10.71 -14.85 -26.50
CA GLN A 49 -11.17 -13.65 -25.80
C GLN A 49 -10.56 -13.56 -24.40
N LYS A 50 -10.41 -14.69 -23.69
CA LYS A 50 -9.70 -14.77 -22.41
C LYS A 50 -8.24 -14.35 -22.51
N GLY A 51 -7.53 -14.84 -23.52
CA GLY A 51 -6.15 -14.44 -23.80
C GLY A 51 -6.07 -12.93 -24.05
N GLN A 52 -6.88 -12.44 -24.99
CA GLN A 52 -6.93 -11.02 -25.34
C GLN A 52 -7.29 -10.11 -24.16
N GLN A 53 -8.22 -10.53 -23.29
CA GLN A 53 -8.56 -9.79 -22.08
C GLN A 53 -7.37 -9.75 -21.10
N GLY A 54 -6.67 -10.87 -20.91
CA GLY A 54 -5.48 -10.93 -20.06
C GLY A 54 -4.38 -9.99 -20.56
N GLU A 55 -4.13 -9.99 -21.87
CA GLU A 55 -3.18 -9.08 -22.51
C GLU A 55 -3.58 -7.60 -22.28
N GLN A 56 -4.86 -7.27 -22.49
CA GLN A 56 -5.40 -5.91 -22.32
C GLN A 56 -5.24 -5.39 -20.90
N VAL A 57 -5.65 -6.19 -19.91
CA VAL A 57 -5.55 -5.83 -18.49
C VAL A 57 -4.09 -5.67 -18.09
N LEU A 58 -3.21 -6.58 -18.51
CA LEU A 58 -1.79 -6.51 -18.21
C LEU A 58 -1.12 -5.28 -18.84
N ALA A 59 -1.39 -5.01 -20.12
CA ALA A 59 -0.84 -3.85 -20.81
C ALA A 59 -1.31 -2.54 -20.17
N HIS A 60 -2.58 -2.46 -19.77
CA HIS A 60 -3.12 -1.32 -19.02
C HIS A 60 -2.39 -1.13 -17.68
N ASP A 61 -2.22 -2.19 -16.91
CA ASP A 61 -1.59 -2.14 -15.58
C ASP A 61 -0.08 -1.84 -15.64
N LEU A 62 0.59 -2.24 -16.73
CA LEU A 62 1.98 -1.92 -17.00
C LEU A 62 2.17 -0.51 -17.61
N GLY A 63 1.09 0.13 -18.08
CA GLY A 63 1.18 1.42 -18.77
C GLY A 63 1.88 1.34 -20.13
N VAL A 64 1.83 0.19 -20.79
CA VAL A 64 2.49 -0.07 -22.08
C VAL A 64 1.45 -0.39 -23.17
N PRO A 65 1.71 -0.07 -24.44
CA PRO A 65 0.80 -0.44 -25.52
C PRO A 65 0.79 -1.96 -25.74
N LEU A 66 -0.35 -2.50 -26.16
CA LEU A 66 -0.42 -3.90 -26.61
C LEU A 66 0.49 -4.13 -27.81
N THR A 67 1.22 -5.23 -27.77
CA THR A 67 2.13 -5.64 -28.84
C THR A 67 1.37 -5.98 -30.11
N ASN A 68 0.17 -6.58 -30.02
CA ASN A 68 -0.64 -6.97 -31.17
C ASN A 68 -1.93 -6.13 -31.30
N ASN A 69 -1.78 -4.81 -31.32
CA ASN A 69 -2.92 -3.92 -31.50
C ASN A 69 -3.34 -3.87 -32.98
N ALA A 70 -4.44 -4.56 -33.31
CA ALA A 70 -5.03 -4.57 -34.66
C ALA A 70 -5.31 -3.16 -35.22
N GLY A 71 -5.54 -2.19 -34.33
CA GLY A 71 -5.77 -0.78 -34.70
C GLY A 71 -4.53 -0.03 -35.18
N ASN A 72 -3.33 -0.37 -34.68
CA ASN A 72 -2.10 0.36 -35.01
C ASN A 72 -1.19 -0.36 -36.01
N ARG A 73 -1.47 -1.64 -36.35
CA ARG A 73 -0.64 -2.44 -37.27
C ARG A 73 0.85 -2.46 -36.92
N THR A 74 1.21 -2.23 -35.65
CA THR A 74 2.60 -2.27 -35.17
C THR A 74 2.77 -3.50 -34.29
N ALA A 75 2.97 -4.67 -34.90
CA ALA A 75 3.32 -5.87 -34.18
C ALA A 75 4.82 -5.87 -33.88
N THR A 76 5.19 -5.77 -32.60
CA THR A 76 6.57 -5.96 -32.14
C THR A 76 6.83 -7.44 -31.92
N CYS A 77 7.89 -7.95 -32.51
CA CYS A 77 8.22 -9.38 -32.47
C CYS A 77 9.62 -9.64 -31.96
N VAL A 78 9.85 -10.85 -31.48
CA VAL A 78 11.16 -11.49 -31.47
C VAL A 78 11.26 -12.38 -32.72
N CYS A 79 12.34 -12.27 -33.47
CA CYS A 79 12.45 -12.85 -34.81
C CYS A 79 13.58 -13.88 -34.87
N ASN A 80 13.47 -14.85 -35.78
CA ASN A 80 14.58 -15.75 -36.08
C ASN A 80 15.76 -14.96 -36.68
N ALA A 81 16.99 -15.25 -36.27
CA ALA A 81 18.19 -14.57 -36.76
C ALA A 81 18.39 -14.69 -38.29
N GLY A 82 17.87 -15.74 -38.92
CA GLY A 82 17.86 -15.92 -40.37
C GLY A 82 16.98 -14.93 -41.14
N TYR A 83 16.13 -14.16 -40.46
CA TYR A 83 15.39 -13.06 -41.09
C TYR A 83 16.21 -11.77 -41.22
N GLU A 84 17.39 -11.63 -40.60
CA GLU A 84 18.16 -10.37 -40.71
C GLU A 84 18.58 -10.06 -42.17
N PRO A 85 18.38 -8.82 -42.66
CA PRO A 85 17.82 -7.62 -42.00
C PRO A 85 16.31 -7.39 -42.22
N GLY A 86 15.60 -8.38 -42.78
CA GLY A 86 14.17 -8.31 -43.03
C GLY A 86 13.29 -8.47 -41.77
N THR A 87 12.00 -8.22 -41.97
CA THR A 87 10.94 -8.47 -40.99
C THR A 87 9.95 -9.50 -41.55
N PRO A 88 9.54 -10.50 -40.78
CA PRO A 88 8.48 -11.42 -41.17
C PRO A 88 7.17 -10.67 -41.50
N PRO A 89 6.31 -11.19 -42.39
CA PRO A 89 5.11 -10.48 -42.85
C PRO A 89 4.12 -10.04 -41.76
N GLN A 90 4.13 -10.71 -40.59
CA GLN A 90 3.24 -10.41 -39.46
C GLN A 90 3.91 -9.58 -38.37
N CYS A 91 5.15 -9.17 -38.59
CA CYS A 91 5.93 -8.34 -37.68
C CYS A 91 6.17 -6.99 -38.35
N SER A 92 5.82 -5.92 -37.64
CA SER A 92 6.11 -4.57 -38.09
C SER A 92 7.54 -4.17 -37.70
N VAL A 93 8.02 -4.70 -36.57
CA VAL A 93 9.40 -4.51 -36.10
C VAL A 93 9.87 -5.76 -35.34
N CYS A 94 11.13 -6.14 -35.52
CA CYS A 94 11.80 -7.15 -34.70
C CYS A 94 12.59 -6.42 -33.61
N THR A 95 12.24 -6.62 -32.34
CA THR A 95 12.96 -6.03 -31.19
C THR A 95 14.22 -6.81 -30.82
N ALA A 96 14.27 -8.09 -31.22
CA ALA A 96 15.39 -8.98 -30.99
C ALA A 96 15.43 -10.05 -32.08
N TYR A 97 16.63 -10.57 -32.34
CA TYR A 97 16.89 -11.66 -33.26
C TYR A 97 17.56 -12.80 -32.51
N SER A 98 17.07 -14.03 -32.67
CA SER A 98 17.66 -15.21 -32.02
C SER A 98 17.51 -16.44 -32.91
N SER A 99 18.51 -17.33 -32.92
CA SER A 99 18.40 -18.63 -33.59
C SER A 99 17.49 -19.62 -32.86
N ASN A 100 17.10 -19.32 -31.62
CA ASN A 100 16.21 -20.15 -30.80
C ASN A 100 14.73 -19.98 -31.16
N VAL A 101 14.38 -18.93 -31.91
CA VAL A 101 13.00 -18.67 -32.35
C VAL A 101 12.78 -19.36 -33.69
N ALA A 102 11.73 -20.18 -33.85
CA ALA A 102 11.53 -20.94 -35.08
C ALA A 102 11.27 -20.05 -36.32
N ASN A 103 10.44 -19.02 -36.17
CA ASN A 103 10.16 -18.04 -37.21
C ASN A 103 10.11 -16.62 -36.62
N TYR A 104 9.07 -16.36 -35.85
CA TYR A 104 8.91 -15.18 -35.02
C TYR A 104 7.92 -15.49 -33.91
N ARG A 105 8.02 -14.77 -32.80
CA ARG A 105 7.02 -14.74 -31.73
C ARG A 105 6.65 -13.30 -31.45
N ILE A 106 5.39 -13.08 -31.11
CA ILE A 106 4.87 -11.80 -30.66
C ILE A 106 4.69 -11.96 -29.15
N PRO A 107 5.55 -11.38 -28.33
CA PRO A 107 5.30 -11.35 -26.90
C PRO A 107 4.00 -10.61 -26.61
N ASP A 108 3.25 -11.03 -25.60
CA ASP A 108 1.99 -10.35 -25.24
C ASP A 108 2.27 -8.87 -24.91
N VAL A 109 3.37 -8.61 -24.21
CA VAL A 109 3.88 -7.27 -23.89
C VAL A 109 5.39 -7.21 -24.11
N THR A 110 5.82 -6.20 -24.86
CA THR A 110 7.24 -5.82 -25.01
C THR A 110 7.48 -4.45 -24.40
N ALA A 111 8.33 -4.38 -23.38
CA ALA A 111 8.78 -3.13 -22.78
C ALA A 111 10.28 -2.90 -23.06
N ASP A 112 10.77 -1.70 -22.75
CA ASP A 112 12.16 -1.29 -23.04
C ASP A 112 13.21 -2.15 -22.30
N THR A 113 12.83 -2.80 -21.20
CA THR A 113 13.77 -3.53 -20.34
C THR A 113 13.28 -4.90 -19.90
N TYR A 114 12.16 -5.40 -20.42
CA TYR A 114 11.62 -6.71 -20.06
C TYR A 114 10.59 -7.21 -21.08
N PHE A 115 10.34 -8.51 -21.05
CA PHE A 115 9.18 -9.11 -21.70
C PHE A 115 8.14 -9.51 -20.66
N ALA A 116 6.87 -9.43 -21.02
CA ALA A 116 5.80 -9.92 -20.19
C ALA A 116 4.79 -10.74 -21.00
N GLU A 117 4.36 -11.85 -20.42
CA GLU A 117 3.42 -12.81 -20.99
C GLU A 117 2.21 -12.94 -20.09
N SER A 118 1.01 -12.95 -20.67
CA SER A 118 -0.26 -13.12 -19.97
C SER A 118 -0.86 -14.49 -20.28
N LYS A 119 -1.18 -15.27 -19.26
CA LYS A 119 -1.77 -16.61 -19.42
C LYS A 119 -3.03 -16.74 -18.57
N ASN A 120 -4.17 -16.51 -19.21
CA ASN A 120 -5.50 -16.68 -18.61
C ASN A 120 -6.00 -18.14 -18.74
N VAL A 121 -5.24 -19.09 -18.18
CA VAL A 121 -5.49 -20.54 -18.28
C VAL A 121 -5.56 -21.20 -16.90
N ILE A 122 -6.14 -22.40 -16.80
CA ILE A 122 -6.28 -23.11 -15.51
C ILE A 122 -5.04 -23.93 -15.20
N ASP A 123 -4.47 -24.53 -16.23
CA ASP A 123 -3.25 -25.31 -16.15
C ASP A 123 -2.28 -24.75 -17.17
N LEU A 124 -1.07 -24.43 -16.73
CA LEU A 124 0.04 -24.03 -17.57
C LEU A 124 1.12 -25.11 -17.43
N VAL A 125 1.02 -26.13 -18.29
CA VAL A 125 1.82 -27.36 -18.22
C VAL A 125 2.62 -27.60 -19.51
N PRO A 126 3.75 -28.33 -19.45
CA PRO A 126 4.71 -28.45 -20.57
C PRO A 126 4.25 -29.39 -21.71
N ILE A 127 3.03 -29.93 -21.65
CA ILE A 127 2.59 -31.00 -22.55
C ILE A 127 2.15 -30.41 -23.89
N ASN A 128 3.07 -30.27 -24.85
CA ASN A 128 2.84 -29.92 -26.26
C ASN A 128 1.81 -28.79 -26.47
N THR A 129 1.81 -27.81 -25.56
CA THR A 129 0.95 -26.65 -25.69
C THR A 129 1.70 -25.59 -26.48
N ARG A 130 0.97 -24.92 -27.38
CA ARG A 130 1.47 -23.73 -28.09
C ARG A 130 2.04 -22.69 -27.11
N ASP A 131 1.44 -22.56 -25.92
CA ASP A 131 1.90 -21.63 -24.89
C ASP A 131 3.28 -22.00 -24.35
N TYR A 132 3.53 -23.29 -24.08
CA TYR A 132 4.85 -23.72 -23.58
C TYR A 132 5.95 -23.48 -24.62
N GLU A 133 5.71 -23.80 -25.90
CA GLU A 133 6.68 -23.52 -26.97
C GLU A 133 6.96 -22.02 -27.10
N GLN A 134 5.92 -21.19 -27.03
CA GLN A 134 6.07 -19.74 -27.06
C GLN A 134 6.89 -19.24 -25.86
N LEU A 135 6.59 -19.69 -24.65
CA LEU A 135 7.31 -19.31 -23.44
C LEU A 135 8.78 -19.77 -23.50
N LEU A 136 9.04 -20.96 -24.03
CA LEU A 136 10.39 -21.48 -24.22
C LEU A 136 11.19 -20.57 -25.16
N GLU A 137 10.67 -20.26 -26.35
CA GLU A 137 11.34 -19.40 -27.33
C GLU A 137 11.55 -17.98 -26.79
N ILE A 138 10.54 -17.37 -26.17
CA ILE A 138 10.65 -16.02 -25.59
C ILE A 138 11.64 -16.01 -24.44
N SER A 139 11.64 -17.02 -23.56
CA SER A 139 12.60 -17.09 -22.45
C SER A 139 14.05 -17.24 -22.93
N ALA A 140 14.28 -17.94 -24.04
CA ALA A 140 15.60 -18.07 -24.64
C ALA A 140 16.09 -16.74 -25.20
N VAL A 141 15.22 -16.00 -25.91
CA VAL A 141 15.53 -14.65 -26.39
C VAL A 141 15.79 -13.71 -25.22
N ALA A 142 14.94 -13.74 -24.19
CA ALA A 142 15.05 -12.90 -23.00
C ALA A 142 16.42 -13.08 -22.32
N GLN A 143 16.86 -14.32 -22.16
CA GLN A 143 18.19 -14.65 -21.63
C GLN A 143 19.33 -14.12 -22.52
N GLU A 144 19.20 -14.25 -23.85
CA GLU A 144 20.22 -13.83 -24.82
C GLU A 144 20.43 -12.30 -24.79
N ILE A 145 19.35 -11.52 -24.68
CA ILE A 145 19.41 -10.05 -24.65
C ILE A 145 19.52 -9.47 -23.23
N GLY A 146 19.50 -10.31 -22.19
CA GLY A 146 19.56 -9.89 -20.79
C GLY A 146 18.29 -9.21 -20.28
N TYR A 147 17.12 -9.56 -20.82
CA TYR A 147 15.82 -9.06 -20.36
C TYR A 147 15.16 -10.09 -19.44
N PRO A 148 14.55 -9.68 -18.31
CA PRO A 148 13.69 -10.54 -17.52
C PRO A 148 12.37 -10.81 -18.24
N LEU A 149 11.92 -12.07 -18.18
CA LEU A 149 10.61 -12.54 -18.62
C LEU A 149 9.67 -12.68 -17.43
N TRP A 150 8.59 -11.89 -17.42
CA TRP A 150 7.55 -11.95 -16.41
C TRP A 150 6.32 -12.68 -16.95
N ILE A 151 5.88 -13.75 -16.29
CA ILE A 151 4.71 -14.53 -16.73
C ILE A 151 3.58 -14.29 -15.75
N TYR A 152 2.54 -13.58 -16.19
CA TYR A 152 1.36 -13.25 -15.40
C TYR A 152 0.28 -14.32 -15.63
N VAL A 153 -0.12 -15.02 -14.57
CA VAL A 153 -1.11 -16.11 -14.60
C VAL A 153 -2.32 -15.77 -13.73
N ARG A 154 -3.38 -16.59 -13.77
CA ARG A 154 -4.46 -16.43 -12.80
C ARG A 154 -4.02 -16.88 -11.42
N VAL A 155 -4.67 -16.30 -10.41
CA VAL A 155 -4.46 -16.67 -8.99
C VAL A 155 -4.75 -18.15 -8.68
N ASN A 156 -5.50 -18.83 -9.55
CA ASN A 156 -5.82 -20.26 -9.44
C ASN A 156 -5.20 -21.12 -10.55
N THR A 157 -4.23 -20.60 -11.31
CA THR A 157 -3.53 -21.38 -12.33
C THR A 157 -2.57 -22.37 -11.69
N VAL A 158 -2.60 -23.64 -12.09
CA VAL A 158 -1.54 -24.59 -11.75
C VAL A 158 -0.39 -24.38 -12.73
N VAL A 159 0.79 -24.00 -12.22
CA VAL A 159 1.98 -23.72 -13.03
C VAL A 159 3.00 -24.84 -12.82
N ASP A 160 3.46 -25.42 -13.91
CA ASP A 160 4.53 -26.41 -13.86
C ASP A 160 5.87 -25.76 -13.45
N PRO A 161 6.66 -26.38 -12.54
CA PRO A 161 7.94 -25.84 -12.11
C PRO A 161 8.93 -25.53 -13.25
N ALA A 162 8.87 -26.26 -14.37
CA ALA A 162 9.72 -25.99 -15.52
C ALA A 162 9.47 -24.59 -16.10
N ILE A 163 8.24 -24.10 -16.07
CA ILE A 163 7.88 -22.76 -16.58
C ILE A 163 8.39 -21.68 -15.64
N THR A 164 8.29 -21.90 -14.34
CA THR A 164 8.88 -21.03 -13.34
C THR A 164 10.40 -20.94 -13.52
N GLU A 165 11.07 -22.07 -13.76
CA GLU A 165 12.51 -22.10 -14.02
C GLU A 165 12.89 -21.31 -15.29
N LEU A 166 12.08 -21.38 -16.37
CA LEU A 166 12.30 -20.60 -17.58
C LEU A 166 12.26 -19.09 -17.32
N ALA A 167 11.25 -18.61 -16.58
CA ALA A 167 11.15 -17.20 -16.22
C ALA A 167 12.34 -16.77 -15.34
N GLN A 168 12.67 -17.55 -14.31
CA GLN A 168 13.74 -17.22 -13.37
C GLN A 168 15.13 -17.20 -14.01
N LYS A 169 15.41 -18.05 -15.00
CA LYS A 169 16.68 -18.02 -15.75
C LYS A 169 16.92 -16.71 -16.51
N SER A 170 15.85 -16.04 -16.93
CA SER A 170 15.94 -14.72 -17.56
C SER A 170 16.03 -13.57 -16.53
N GLY A 171 15.85 -13.84 -15.24
CA GLY A 171 15.79 -12.84 -14.17
C GLY A 171 14.38 -12.33 -13.86
N GLY A 172 13.34 -12.90 -14.47
CA GLY A 172 11.94 -12.63 -14.13
C GLY A 172 11.34 -13.69 -13.21
N ASP A 173 10.02 -13.79 -13.16
CA ASP A 173 9.30 -14.79 -12.36
C ASP A 173 7.87 -15.02 -12.88
N VAL A 174 7.17 -15.99 -12.29
CA VAL A 174 5.74 -16.23 -12.53
C VAL A 174 4.90 -15.53 -11.45
N ILE A 175 3.98 -14.67 -11.87
CA ILE A 175 3.16 -13.84 -10.99
C ILE A 175 1.69 -14.28 -11.05
N TYR A 176 1.15 -14.70 -9.91
CA TYR A 176 -0.26 -15.03 -9.72
C TYR A 176 -1.10 -13.75 -9.64
N TYR A 177 -1.50 -13.23 -10.79
CA TYR A 177 -1.89 -11.84 -10.95
C TYR A 177 -3.38 -11.64 -11.23
N PHE A 178 -3.92 -12.41 -12.17
CA PHE A 178 -5.29 -12.20 -12.62
C PHE A 178 -6.27 -12.76 -11.60
N ALA A 179 -6.95 -11.86 -10.88
CA ALA A 179 -7.98 -12.23 -9.94
C ALA A 179 -9.18 -12.86 -10.69
N VAL A 180 -9.73 -13.93 -10.12
CA VAL A 180 -10.94 -14.58 -10.64
C VAL A 180 -12.17 -14.18 -9.82
N PRO A 181 -13.38 -14.21 -10.39
CA PRO A 181 -14.59 -13.92 -9.65
C PRO A 181 -14.71 -14.76 -8.37
N GLY A 182 -14.94 -14.09 -7.24
CA GLY A 182 -15.03 -14.73 -5.93
C GLY A 182 -13.69 -15.10 -5.28
N TYR A 183 -12.55 -14.78 -5.91
CA TYR A 183 -11.26 -14.88 -5.24
C TYR A 183 -11.20 -13.95 -4.04
N VAL A 184 -10.81 -14.51 -2.89
CA VAL A 184 -10.58 -13.72 -1.68
C VAL A 184 -9.10 -13.79 -1.38
N ASP A 185 -8.43 -12.64 -1.43
CA ASP A 185 -7.02 -12.54 -1.15
C ASP A 185 -6.74 -12.87 0.34
N PRO A 186 -5.92 -13.90 0.65
CA PRO A 186 -5.57 -14.23 2.02
C PRO A 186 -4.80 -13.10 2.72
N VAL A 187 -4.03 -12.29 1.99
CA VAL A 187 -3.30 -11.14 2.54
C VAL A 187 -4.27 -10.04 2.94
N ASP A 188 -5.26 -9.73 2.11
CA ASP A 188 -6.31 -8.77 2.46
C ASP A 188 -7.16 -9.25 3.65
N GLN A 189 -7.49 -10.53 3.72
CA GLN A 189 -8.19 -11.10 4.91
C GLN A 189 -7.36 -10.92 6.19
N LEU A 190 -6.06 -11.26 6.12
CA LEU A 190 -5.16 -11.16 7.26
C LEU A 190 -4.96 -9.70 7.69
N ALA A 191 -4.75 -8.80 6.73
CA ALA A 191 -4.56 -7.38 6.98
C ALA A 191 -5.84 -6.73 7.52
N GLY A 192 -7.01 -7.10 6.99
CA GLY A 192 -8.31 -6.68 7.51
C GLY A 192 -8.53 -7.13 8.96
N ALA A 193 -8.26 -8.40 9.27
CA ALA A 193 -8.34 -8.91 10.64
C ALA A 193 -7.35 -8.19 11.58
N MET A 194 -6.12 -7.95 11.12
CA MET A 194 -5.10 -7.22 11.88
C MET A 194 -5.54 -5.78 12.19
N LEU A 195 -6.15 -5.08 11.23
CA LEU A 195 -6.70 -3.74 11.44
C LEU A 195 -7.84 -3.73 12.45
N VAL A 196 -8.76 -4.69 12.38
CA VAL A 196 -9.86 -4.80 13.35
C VAL A 196 -9.30 -5.00 14.76
N ILE A 197 -8.34 -5.92 14.94
CA ILE A 197 -7.70 -6.17 16.24
C ILE A 197 -6.99 -4.92 16.75
N CYS A 198 -6.20 -4.24 15.91
CA CYS A 198 -5.50 -3.03 16.30
C CYS A 198 -6.48 -1.90 16.66
N GLY A 199 -7.56 -1.74 15.90
CA GLY A 199 -8.62 -0.78 16.18
C GLY A 199 -9.30 -1.01 17.52
N VAL A 200 -9.60 -2.27 17.88
CA VAL A 200 -10.14 -2.63 19.19
C VAL A 200 -9.15 -2.29 20.31
N VAL A 201 -7.88 -2.65 20.16
CA VAL A 201 -6.83 -2.35 21.17
C VAL A 201 -6.69 -0.85 21.38
N ILE A 202 -6.60 -0.07 20.30
CA ILE A 202 -6.48 1.39 20.36
C ILE A 202 -7.75 2.00 20.98
N GLY A 203 -8.93 1.53 20.59
CA GLY A 203 -10.21 2.00 21.13
C GLY A 203 -10.36 1.76 22.64
N VAL A 204 -10.04 0.55 23.10
CA VAL A 204 -10.10 0.18 24.54
C VAL A 204 -9.08 1.00 25.34
N ALA A 205 -7.85 1.11 24.85
CA ALA A 205 -6.81 1.89 25.51
C ALA A 205 -7.17 3.39 25.56
N GLY A 206 -7.65 3.95 24.46
CA GLY A 206 -8.10 5.36 24.38
C GLY A 206 -9.28 5.65 25.29
N MET A 207 -10.27 4.76 25.36
CA MET A 207 -11.40 4.88 26.28
C MET A 207 -10.93 4.84 27.75
N GLY A 208 -9.98 3.95 28.07
CA GLY A 208 -9.37 3.87 29.39
C GLY A 208 -8.66 5.15 29.81
N GLU A 209 -7.92 5.79 28.90
CA GLU A 209 -7.25 7.07 29.16
C GLU A 209 -8.26 8.22 29.28
N LEU A 210 -9.32 8.25 28.46
CA LEU A 210 -10.39 9.25 28.56
C LEU A 210 -11.11 9.19 29.91
N LEU A 211 -11.43 7.98 30.39
CA LEU A 211 -12.05 7.77 31.70
C LEU A 211 -11.11 8.16 32.84
N ALA A 212 -9.82 7.83 32.74
CA ALA A 212 -8.82 8.22 33.72
C ALA A 212 -8.64 9.74 33.77
N TYR A 213 -8.63 10.41 32.61
CA TYR A 213 -8.58 11.87 32.50
C TYR A 213 -9.79 12.53 33.16
N ARG A 214 -11.01 12.05 32.86
CA ARG A 214 -12.25 12.58 33.48
C ARG A 214 -12.26 12.47 35.00
N ARG A 215 -11.69 11.40 35.57
CA ARG A 215 -11.55 11.23 37.03
C ARG A 215 -10.52 12.15 37.67
N ARG A 216 -9.55 12.66 36.90
CA ARG A 216 -8.50 13.55 37.39
C ARG A 216 -8.88 15.02 37.36
N ILE A 217 -9.99 15.40 36.72
CA ILE A 217 -10.52 16.75 36.81
C ILE A 217 -10.98 16.92 38.27
N PRO A 218 -10.27 17.72 39.10
CA PRO A 218 -10.70 17.93 40.47
C PRO A 218 -12.12 18.50 40.42
N ALA A 219 -13.02 17.94 41.23
CA ALA A 219 -14.32 18.55 41.42
C ALA A 219 -14.08 20.02 41.70
N ARG A 220 -14.64 20.91 40.87
CA ARG A 220 -14.64 22.35 41.09
C ARG A 220 -14.98 22.52 42.57
N PRO A 221 -14.12 23.17 43.38
CA PRO A 221 -14.39 23.31 44.80
C PRO A 221 -15.80 23.89 44.88
N THR A 222 -16.75 23.08 45.36
CA THR A 222 -18.07 23.56 45.74
C THR A 222 -17.76 24.67 46.69
N ASP A 223 -18.11 25.91 46.32
CA ASP A 223 -17.94 27.08 47.16
C ASP A 223 -18.36 26.67 48.57
N SER A 224 -17.37 26.59 49.45
CA SER A 224 -17.61 26.29 50.85
C SER A 224 -18.65 27.30 51.29
N PRO A 225 -19.76 26.89 51.94
CA PRO A 225 -20.78 27.84 52.38
C PRO A 225 -20.03 28.91 53.15
N SER A 226 -20.05 30.13 52.61
CA SER A 226 -19.35 31.29 53.13
C SER A 226 -19.48 31.26 54.64
N GLN A 227 -18.41 30.91 55.37
CA GLN A 227 -18.39 31.13 56.81
C GLN A 227 -18.41 32.64 56.96
N PRO A 228 -19.54 33.26 57.34
CA PRO A 228 -19.63 34.71 57.43
C PRO A 228 -18.60 35.25 58.44
N ASP A 229 -18.19 34.41 59.40
CA ASP A 229 -17.20 34.76 60.43
C ASP A 229 -15.78 34.97 59.90
N VAL A 230 -15.36 34.29 58.82
CA VAL A 230 -14.00 34.44 58.28
C VAL A 230 -13.90 35.70 57.43
N VAL A 231 -14.92 35.96 56.60
CA VAL A 231 -15.00 37.19 55.79
C VAL A 231 -15.20 38.40 56.70
N MET A 232 -16.02 38.30 57.75
CA MET A 232 -16.18 39.38 58.73
C MET A 232 -14.88 39.68 59.49
N LYS A 233 -14.14 38.66 59.93
CA LYS A 233 -12.83 38.87 60.58
C LYS A 233 -11.80 39.49 59.66
N GLN A 234 -11.72 39.07 58.40
CA GLN A 234 -10.82 39.71 57.43
C GLN A 234 -11.24 41.15 57.13
N THR A 235 -12.54 41.44 57.05
CA THR A 235 -13.04 42.80 56.82
C THR A 235 -12.77 43.70 58.02
N ILE A 236 -12.96 43.20 59.24
CA ILE A 236 -12.64 43.92 60.48
C ILE A 236 -11.12 44.19 60.55
N GLN A 237 -10.29 43.21 60.21
CA GLN A 237 -8.83 43.39 60.21
C GLN A 237 -8.40 44.50 59.24
N VAL A 238 -8.96 44.54 58.02
CA VAL A 238 -8.67 45.59 57.04
C VAL A 238 -9.13 46.96 57.51
N ILE A 239 -10.27 47.06 58.20
CA ILE A 239 -10.75 48.33 58.79
C ILE A 239 -9.79 48.81 59.88
N VAL A 240 -9.37 47.93 60.79
CA VAL A 240 -8.42 48.26 61.87
C VAL A 240 -7.08 48.74 61.30
N ASP A 241 -6.55 48.05 60.28
CA ASP A 241 -5.29 48.44 59.64
C ASP A 241 -5.41 49.79 58.91
N THR A 242 -6.59 50.10 58.37
CA THR A 242 -6.86 51.38 57.70
C THR A 242 -6.96 52.54 58.72
N GLU A 243 -7.57 52.31 59.87
CA GLU A 243 -7.64 53.29 60.97
C GLU A 243 -6.25 53.60 61.54
N ASP A 244 -5.40 52.59 61.73
CA ASP A 244 -4.03 52.80 62.21
C ASP A 244 -3.18 53.57 61.18
N TYR A 245 -3.41 53.32 59.88
CA TYR A 245 -2.78 54.09 58.80
C TYR A 245 -3.20 55.56 58.81
N ILE A 246 -4.50 55.86 58.94
CA ILE A 246 -5.02 57.24 59.01
C ILE A 246 -4.44 57.96 60.24
N ASN A 247 -4.41 57.31 61.41
CA ASN A 247 -3.87 57.88 62.63
C ASN A 247 -2.36 58.19 62.53
N ARG A 248 -1.58 57.37 61.81
CA ARG A 248 -0.18 57.68 61.52
C ARG A 248 -0.04 58.88 60.61
N LEU A 249 -0.90 58.98 59.59
CA LEU A 249 -0.89 60.10 58.65
C LEU A 249 -1.23 61.43 59.34
N ASP A 250 -2.18 61.43 60.28
CA ASP A 250 -2.57 62.61 61.04
C ASP A 250 -1.45 63.10 61.98
N ARG A 251 -0.68 62.17 62.59
CA ARG A 251 0.52 62.51 63.36
C ARG A 251 1.63 63.12 62.50
N LEU A 252 1.77 62.68 61.25
CA LEU A 252 2.77 63.19 60.32
C LEU A 252 2.38 64.53 59.69
N THR A 253 1.08 64.81 59.57
CA THR A 253 0.55 66.05 58.99
C THR A 253 0.33 67.16 60.00
N ARG A 254 0.22 66.84 61.30
CA ARG A 254 0.47 67.82 62.39
C ARG A 254 1.94 68.23 62.37
N LYS A 255 2.27 69.15 61.47
CA LYS A 255 3.46 69.98 61.59
C LYS A 255 3.42 70.66 62.96
N PRO A 256 4.54 70.69 63.71
CA PRO A 256 4.66 71.60 64.83
C PRO A 256 4.64 73.02 64.25
N ASP A 257 3.46 73.64 64.30
CA ASP A 257 3.33 75.07 64.08
C ASP A 257 3.98 75.76 65.29
N GLU A 258 5.02 76.54 64.97
CA GLU A 258 5.41 77.75 65.67
C GLU A 258 5.94 77.62 67.11
N GLU A 259 7.25 77.38 67.25
CA GLU A 259 8.07 78.14 68.21
C GLU A 259 8.89 79.18 67.43
N LYS A 260 8.40 80.41 67.45
CA LYS A 260 9.15 81.65 67.18
C LYS A 260 9.10 82.50 68.44
#